data_AF-A0A2P5EYC9-F1
#
_entry.id   AF-A0A2P5EYC9-F1
#
_cell.length_a   1.000
_cell.length_b   1.000
_cell.length_c   1.000
_cell.angle_alpha   90.00
_cell.angle_beta   90.00
_cell.angle_gamma   90.00
#
_symmetry.space_group_name_H-M   'P 1'
#
loop_
_entity.id
_entity.type
_entity.pdbx_description
1 polymer ?
#
loop_
_entity_poly.entity_id
_entity_poly.type
_entity_poly.pdbx_seq_one_letter_code
_entity_poly.pdbx_strand_id
1 'polypeptide(L)'
;MELASSISIPSPKFSMENLRTPQPSLVYSPYRNSGDSLAATAPTMAEILETSRAQKVDLRLQTLGPFFRITAKSLETKNELGRAEGIIRVWLSGRILHLDSIRLQRETLGMEKSIFGIGLFIGAIAIRYGYDCSCRTAELLAINDSDLYHRKLVRFYRRIGFKAVHEVTGSTFGDLFHMLVWGGIGTRMDANIEELLIKWCTRFKSNR
;
A
#
# COMPACT_ATOMS: atom_id res chain seq x y z
N MET A 1 51.05 -52.96 16.52
CA MET A 1 50.82 -52.40 17.87
C MET A 1 49.57 -51.56 17.75
N GLU A 2 48.40 -52.18 17.90
CA GLU A 2 47.61 -52.23 19.16
C GLU A 2 47.18 -50.82 19.59
N LEU A 3 45.93 -50.50 19.96
CA LEU A 3 44.69 -51.24 20.21
C LEU A 3 43.57 -50.17 20.36
N ALA A 4 42.33 -50.65 20.55
CA ALA A 4 41.11 -49.95 21.00
C ALA A 4 40.18 -49.47 19.85
N SER A 5 38.87 -49.74 19.85
CA SER A 5 38.01 -50.46 20.80
C SER A 5 36.75 -50.93 20.07
N SER A 6 36.38 -52.19 20.25
CA SER A 6 35.11 -52.81 19.86
C SER A 6 34.00 -52.44 20.85
N ILE A 7 32.88 -51.92 20.34
CA ILE A 7 31.62 -51.78 21.10
C ILE A 7 30.54 -52.54 20.34
N SER A 8 29.96 -53.53 21.01
CA SER A 8 28.90 -54.42 20.56
C SER A 8 27.52 -53.79 20.76
N ILE A 9 26.69 -53.88 19.72
CA ILE A 9 25.30 -53.38 19.70
C ILE A 9 24.37 -54.49 20.21
N PRO A 10 23.49 -54.25 21.20
CA PRO A 10 22.42 -55.18 21.52
C PRO A 10 21.21 -54.96 20.60
N SER A 11 20.70 -56.05 20.02
CA SER A 11 19.44 -56.10 19.28
C SER A 11 18.30 -56.53 20.19
N PRO A 12 17.16 -55.81 20.25
CA PRO A 12 15.94 -56.33 20.87
C PRO A 12 15.03 -56.97 19.81
N LYS A 13 14.51 -58.14 20.18
CA LYS A 13 13.59 -58.98 19.41
C LYS A 13 12.16 -58.41 19.44
N PHE A 14 11.59 -58.33 18.24
CA PHE A 14 10.19 -58.46 17.80
C PHE A 14 9.06 -58.51 18.86
N SER A 15 8.04 -57.66 18.68
CA SER A 15 6.64 -58.08 18.88
C SER A 15 5.71 -57.37 17.91
N MET A 16 4.85 -58.16 17.27
CA MET A 16 3.83 -57.78 16.29
C MET A 16 2.54 -57.42 17.02
N GLU A 17 2.22 -56.13 17.16
CA GLU A 17 0.87 -55.66 17.46
C GLU A 17 0.56 -54.40 16.63
N ASN A 18 0.29 -54.62 15.34
CA ASN A 18 -0.27 -53.62 14.44
C ASN A 18 -1.61 -54.13 13.90
N LEU A 19 -2.71 -53.58 14.41
CA LEU A 19 -3.99 -53.47 13.71
C LEU A 19 -4.84 -52.41 14.42
N ARG A 20 -4.49 -51.14 14.20
CA ARG A 20 -5.44 -50.03 14.33
C ARG A 20 -5.45 -49.25 13.02
N THR A 21 -6.61 -49.31 12.38
CA THR A 21 -7.05 -48.57 11.20
C THR A 21 -6.63 -47.10 11.20
N PRO A 22 -6.21 -46.54 10.05
CA PRO A 22 -5.95 -45.11 9.95
C PRO A 22 -7.27 -44.33 10.16
N GLN A 23 -7.25 -43.38 11.10
CA GLN A 23 -8.26 -42.34 11.18
C GLN A 23 -8.16 -41.45 9.92
N PRO A 24 -9.29 -40.99 9.35
CA PRO A 24 -9.26 -40.08 8.22
C PRO A 24 -8.53 -38.80 8.63
N SER A 25 -7.48 -38.47 7.88
CA SER A 25 -6.73 -37.24 8.01
C SER A 25 -7.69 -36.05 8.02
N LEU A 26 -7.60 -35.25 9.08
CA LEU A 26 -8.15 -33.90 9.10
C LEU A 26 -7.66 -33.18 7.85
N VAL A 27 -8.58 -32.91 6.94
CA VAL A 27 -8.37 -32.01 5.81
C VAL A 27 -7.97 -30.66 6.39
N TYR A 28 -6.66 -30.39 6.41
CA TYR A 28 -6.13 -29.06 6.67
C TYR A 28 -6.56 -28.17 5.51
N SER A 29 -7.68 -27.48 5.69
CA SER A 29 -8.09 -26.38 4.82
C SER A 29 -7.23 -25.16 5.17
N PRO A 30 -6.34 -24.67 4.28
CA PRO A 30 -5.53 -23.49 4.57
C PRO A 30 -6.33 -22.18 4.42
N TYR A 31 -7.64 -22.24 4.16
CA TYR A 31 -8.49 -21.06 4.05
C TYR A 31 -8.93 -20.57 5.45
N ARG A 32 -7.97 -20.09 6.24
CA ARG A 32 -8.26 -19.11 7.29
C ARG A 32 -8.48 -17.75 6.61
N ASN A 33 -9.64 -17.13 6.87
CA ASN A 33 -10.04 -15.80 6.45
C ASN A 33 -8.90 -14.77 6.59
N SER A 34 -8.14 -14.54 5.52
CA SER A 34 -7.11 -13.49 5.50
C SER A 34 -7.73 -12.08 5.57
N GLY A 35 -9.02 -11.95 5.26
CA GLY A 35 -9.76 -10.69 5.36
C GLY A 35 -9.96 -10.17 6.79
N ASP A 36 -10.19 -11.07 7.76
CA ASP A 36 -10.42 -10.68 9.16
C ASP A 36 -9.13 -10.19 9.84
N SER A 37 -7.98 -10.81 9.55
CA SER A 37 -6.69 -10.36 10.10
C SER A 37 -6.21 -9.05 9.47
N LEU A 38 -6.58 -8.79 8.21
CA LEU A 38 -6.23 -7.54 7.54
C LEU A 38 -7.04 -6.36 8.06
N ALA A 39 -8.35 -6.54 8.27
CA ALA A 39 -9.20 -5.52 8.89
C ALA A 39 -8.68 -5.14 10.28
N ALA A 40 -8.15 -6.11 11.04
CA ALA A 40 -7.52 -5.87 12.34
C ALA A 40 -6.13 -5.20 12.24
N THR A 41 -5.48 -5.23 11.08
CA THR A 41 -4.11 -4.74 10.91
C THR A 41 -4.05 -3.39 10.18
N ALA A 42 -4.94 -3.11 9.25
CA ALA A 42 -4.95 -1.88 8.47
C ALA A 42 -5.31 -0.66 9.33
N PRO A 43 -4.61 0.48 9.19
CA PRO A 43 -4.92 1.68 9.96
C PRO A 43 -6.32 2.18 9.63
N THR A 44 -7.08 2.55 10.66
CA THR A 44 -8.38 3.19 10.53
C THR A 44 -8.24 4.64 10.09
N MET A 45 -9.31 5.22 9.52
CA MET A 45 -9.33 6.66 9.21
C MET A 45 -9.04 7.50 10.47
N ALA A 46 -9.60 7.11 11.62
CA ALA A 46 -9.39 7.79 12.88
C ALA A 46 -7.91 7.78 13.32
N GLU A 47 -7.24 6.63 13.25
CA GLU A 47 -5.81 6.51 13.61
C GLU A 47 -4.92 7.38 12.71
N ILE A 48 -5.22 7.43 11.40
CA ILE A 48 -4.46 8.27 10.45
C ILE A 48 -4.63 9.75 10.80
N LEU A 49 -5.87 10.19 11.06
CA LEU A 49 -6.20 11.57 11.43
C LEU A 49 -5.62 11.96 12.81
N GLU A 50 -5.65 11.06 13.78
CA GLU A 50 -5.07 11.30 15.10
C GLU A 50 -3.55 11.43 15.02
N THR A 51 -2.89 10.51 14.30
CA THR A 51 -1.44 10.56 14.08
C THR A 51 -1.04 11.83 13.33
N SER A 52 -1.83 12.27 12.35
CA SER A 52 -1.52 13.52 11.62
C SER A 52 -1.64 14.74 12.54
N ARG A 53 -2.66 14.79 13.40
CA ARG A 53 -2.85 15.88 14.36
C ARG A 53 -1.76 15.90 15.43
N ALA A 54 -1.30 14.75 15.90
CA ALA A 54 -0.12 14.65 16.77
C ALA A 54 1.12 15.24 16.09
N GLN A 55 1.19 15.13 14.77
CA GLN A 55 2.20 15.80 13.95
C GLN A 55 1.77 17.20 13.48
N LYS A 56 0.84 17.87 14.15
CA LYS A 56 0.40 19.25 13.85
C LYS A 56 -0.10 19.45 12.40
N VAL A 57 -0.61 18.39 11.76
CA VAL A 57 -1.22 18.43 10.42
C VAL A 57 -2.70 18.08 10.54
N ASP A 58 -3.55 19.02 10.16
CA ASP A 58 -4.98 18.78 9.99
C ASP A 58 -5.25 18.29 8.57
N LEU A 59 -5.92 17.15 8.46
CA LEU A 59 -6.26 16.56 7.19
C LEU A 59 -7.77 16.54 7.02
N ARG A 60 -8.24 16.93 5.83
CA ARG A 60 -9.65 16.94 5.48
C ARG A 60 -9.87 16.24 4.15
N LEU A 61 -10.72 15.20 4.17
CA LEU A 61 -11.28 14.58 2.97
C LEU A 61 -12.62 15.26 2.63
N GLN A 62 -12.81 15.58 1.35
CA GLN A 62 -14.05 16.11 0.79
C GLN A 62 -14.39 15.30 -0.46
N THR A 63 -15.67 15.00 -0.66
CA THR A 63 -16.13 14.20 -1.79
C THR A 63 -17.22 14.94 -2.55
N LEU A 64 -17.28 14.75 -3.86
CA LEU A 64 -18.34 15.22 -4.74
C LEU A 64 -18.58 14.15 -5.81
N GLY A 65 -19.58 13.29 -5.57
CA GLY A 65 -19.78 12.09 -6.39
C GLY A 65 -18.55 11.16 -6.34
N PRO A 66 -18.05 10.66 -7.49
CA PRO A 66 -16.88 9.80 -7.51
C PRO A 66 -15.57 10.55 -7.25
N PHE A 67 -15.58 11.88 -7.32
CA PHE A 67 -14.41 12.72 -7.12
C PHE A 67 -14.16 12.96 -5.64
N PHE A 68 -12.89 13.05 -5.26
CA PHE A 68 -12.49 13.42 -3.91
C PHE A 68 -11.31 14.38 -3.93
N ARG A 69 -11.21 15.15 -2.85
CA ARG A 69 -10.10 16.04 -2.55
C ARG A 69 -9.68 15.85 -1.11
N ILE A 70 -8.38 15.79 -0.90
CA ILE A 70 -7.75 15.78 0.42
C ILE A 70 -6.96 17.07 0.54
N THR A 71 -7.13 17.79 1.65
CA THR A 71 -6.35 18.98 1.97
C THR A 71 -5.62 18.77 3.29
N ALA A 72 -4.34 19.09 3.31
CA ALA A 72 -3.51 19.14 4.51
C ALA A 72 -3.26 20.59 4.90
N LYS A 73 -3.53 20.94 6.15
CA LYS A 73 -3.26 22.26 6.73
C LYS A 73 -2.39 22.15 7.96
N SER A 74 -1.55 23.16 8.19
CA SER A 74 -0.82 23.29 9.44
C SER A 74 -1.81 23.63 10.56
N LEU A 75 -1.74 22.89 11.68
CA LEU A 75 -2.52 23.26 12.86
C LEU A 75 -2.01 24.54 13.52
N GLU A 76 -0.74 24.90 13.29
CA GLU A 76 -0.07 26.07 13.85
C GLU A 76 -0.38 27.33 13.05
N THR A 77 -0.06 27.32 11.75
CA THR A 77 -0.15 28.50 10.88
C THR A 77 -1.51 28.61 10.17
N LYS A 78 -2.31 27.54 10.17
CA LYS A 78 -3.55 27.38 9.39
C LYS A 78 -3.37 27.41 7.87
N ASN A 79 -2.13 27.54 7.39
CA ASN A 79 -1.81 27.52 5.97
C ASN A 79 -1.97 26.11 5.38
N GLU A 80 -2.23 26.06 4.07
CA GLU A 80 -2.27 24.81 3.32
C GLU A 80 -0.85 24.29 3.11
N LEU A 81 -0.60 23.05 3.54
CA LEU A 81 0.66 22.34 3.37
C LEU A 81 0.67 21.52 2.08
N GLY A 82 -0.51 21.06 1.65
CA GLY A 82 -0.65 20.31 0.42
C GLY A 82 -2.07 19.85 0.18
N ARG A 83 -2.27 19.28 -1.01
CA ARG A 83 -3.55 18.80 -1.49
C ARG A 83 -3.35 17.61 -2.41
N ALA A 84 -4.30 16.68 -2.39
CA ALA A 84 -4.42 15.66 -3.42
C ALA A 84 -5.85 15.56 -3.92
N GLU A 85 -6.01 15.16 -5.17
CA GLU A 85 -7.29 14.97 -5.84
C GLU A 85 -7.29 13.63 -6.56
N GLY A 86 -8.47 13.04 -6.71
CA GLY A 86 -8.64 11.77 -7.40
C GLY A 86 -10.09 11.41 -7.62
N ILE A 87 -10.30 10.23 -8.20
CA ILE A 87 -11.62 9.73 -8.58
C ILE A 87 -11.72 8.23 -8.30
N ILE A 88 -12.90 7.80 -7.84
CA ILE A 88 -13.27 6.39 -7.78
C ILE A 88 -13.85 5.99 -9.14
N ARG A 89 -13.11 5.19 -9.91
CA ARG A 89 -13.57 4.67 -11.20
C ARG A 89 -14.27 3.33 -11.00
N VAL A 90 -15.46 3.18 -11.57
CA VAL A 90 -16.20 1.91 -11.58
C VAL A 90 -16.00 1.24 -12.94
N TRP A 91 -15.47 0.03 -12.92
CA TRP A 91 -15.25 -0.82 -14.10
C TRP A 91 -15.92 -2.19 -13.91
N LEU A 92 -16.07 -2.96 -15.00
CA LEU A 92 -16.63 -4.31 -14.93
C LEU A 92 -15.84 -5.24 -13.99
N SER A 93 -14.53 -5.00 -13.84
CA SER A 93 -13.63 -5.76 -12.97
C SER A 93 -13.57 -5.25 -11.52
N GLY A 94 -14.37 -4.22 -11.17
CA GLY A 94 -14.45 -3.66 -9.82
C GLY A 94 -14.18 -2.16 -9.77
N ARG A 95 -13.82 -1.67 -8.58
CA ARG A 95 -13.54 -0.26 -8.34
C ARG A 95 -12.03 0.01 -8.29
N ILE A 96 -11.61 1.10 -8.92
CA ILE A 96 -10.23 1.55 -8.98
C ILE A 96 -10.14 2.93 -8.33
N LEU A 97 -9.19 3.10 -7.40
CA LEU A 97 -8.81 4.39 -6.87
C LEU A 97 -7.83 5.05 -7.83
N HIS A 98 -8.28 6.06 -8.56
CA HIS A 98 -7.43 6.80 -9.49
C HIS A 98 -6.93 8.07 -8.81
N LEU A 99 -5.61 8.14 -8.59
CA LEU A 99 -4.93 9.26 -7.98
C LEU A 99 -4.46 10.21 -9.08
N ASP A 100 -5.15 11.34 -9.21
CA ASP A 100 -4.94 12.28 -10.32
C ASP A 100 -3.77 13.23 -10.03
N SER A 101 -3.83 13.94 -8.90
CA SER A 101 -2.80 14.92 -8.57
C SER A 101 -2.48 14.96 -7.09
N ILE A 102 -1.22 15.29 -6.78
CA ILE A 102 -0.77 15.66 -5.45
C ILE A 102 0.17 16.85 -5.57
N ARG A 103 -0.07 17.88 -4.75
CA ARG A 103 0.71 19.12 -4.72
C ARG A 103 1.05 19.43 -3.27
N LEU A 104 2.34 19.62 -3.00
CA LEU A 104 2.85 20.06 -1.70
C LEU A 104 3.34 21.51 -1.83
N GLN A 105 3.02 22.34 -0.85
CA GLN A 105 3.42 23.74 -0.82
C GLN A 105 4.85 23.91 -0.32
N ARG A 106 5.49 25.04 -0.65
CA ARG A 106 6.86 25.34 -0.19
C ARG A 106 7.01 25.33 1.33
N GLU A 107 5.97 25.70 2.07
CA GLU A 107 5.97 25.66 3.54
C GLU A 107 6.29 24.25 4.07
N THR A 108 5.86 23.20 3.36
CA THR A 108 6.17 21.80 3.68
C THR A 108 7.67 21.48 3.62
N LEU A 109 8.48 22.26 2.89
CA LEU A 109 9.94 22.11 2.84
C LEU A 109 10.64 22.66 4.10
N GLY A 110 10.02 23.67 4.74
CA GLY A 110 10.59 24.37 5.90
C GLY A 110 10.14 23.80 7.24
N MET A 111 9.22 22.83 7.23
CA MET A 111 8.87 22.09 8.44
C MET A 111 10.02 21.15 8.78
N GLU A 112 10.34 20.96 10.06
CA GLU A 112 11.28 19.90 10.53
C GLU A 112 10.85 18.47 10.10
N LYS A 113 9.63 18.37 9.56
CA LYS A 113 9.03 17.14 9.06
C LYS A 113 9.51 16.91 7.65
N SER A 114 9.93 15.69 7.36
CA SER A 114 10.22 15.31 5.98
C SER A 114 8.98 15.56 5.10
N ILE A 115 9.19 16.14 3.92
CA ILE A 115 8.20 16.22 2.82
C ILE A 115 7.52 14.86 2.61
N PHE A 116 8.31 13.79 2.79
CA PHE A 116 7.87 12.41 2.76
C PHE A 116 6.76 12.11 3.78
N GLY A 117 6.82 12.67 4.98
CA GLY A 117 5.83 12.49 6.04
C GLY A 117 4.46 13.07 5.68
N ILE A 118 4.42 14.34 5.23
CA ILE A 118 3.15 14.99 4.84
C ILE A 118 2.56 14.33 3.59
N GLY A 119 3.38 14.04 2.58
CA GLY A 119 2.94 13.29 1.40
C GLY A 119 2.38 11.92 1.75
N LEU A 120 3.00 11.21 2.70
CA LEU A 120 2.51 9.90 3.17
C LEU A 120 1.17 10.01 3.90
N PHE A 121 0.93 11.05 4.70
CA PHE A 121 -0.37 11.28 5.34
C PHE A 121 -1.49 11.52 4.33
N ILE A 122 -1.25 12.41 3.36
CA ILE A 122 -2.21 12.67 2.28
C ILE A 122 -2.49 11.38 1.51
N GLY A 123 -1.43 10.64 1.15
CA GLY A 123 -1.54 9.34 0.50
C GLY A 123 -2.32 8.32 1.34
N ALA A 124 -2.07 8.24 2.66
CA ALA A 124 -2.72 7.28 3.53
C ALA A 124 -4.23 7.50 3.64
N ILE A 125 -4.69 8.75 3.71
CA ILE A 125 -6.13 9.06 3.64
C ILE A 125 -6.70 8.63 2.29
N ALA A 126 -6.00 8.92 1.17
CA ALA A 126 -6.49 8.55 -0.15
C ALA A 126 -6.64 7.03 -0.30
N ILE A 127 -5.62 6.27 0.12
CA ILE A 127 -5.65 4.80 0.08
C ILE A 127 -6.72 4.26 1.02
N ARG A 128 -6.84 4.80 2.24
CA ARG A 128 -7.87 4.37 3.20
C ARG A 128 -9.28 4.64 2.65
N TYR A 129 -9.50 5.80 2.06
CA TYR A 129 -10.76 6.13 1.40
C TYR A 129 -11.06 5.16 0.24
N GLY A 130 -10.06 4.84 -0.58
CA GLY A 130 -10.20 3.81 -1.62
C GLY A 130 -10.58 2.44 -1.05
N TYR A 131 -9.96 2.03 0.06
CA TYR A 131 -10.32 0.80 0.76
C TYR A 131 -11.77 0.80 1.26
N ASP A 132 -12.21 1.91 1.88
CA ASP A 132 -13.59 2.07 2.35
C ASP A 132 -14.59 2.07 1.18
N CYS A 133 -14.17 2.55 0.00
CA CYS A 133 -14.90 2.42 -1.26
C CYS A 133 -14.74 1.05 -1.93
N SER A 134 -14.16 0.05 -1.25
CA SER A 134 -13.87 -1.31 -1.77
C SER A 134 -13.10 -1.34 -3.10
N CYS A 135 -12.23 -0.35 -3.32
CA CYS A 135 -11.25 -0.42 -4.38
C CYS A 135 -10.19 -1.45 -4.03
N ARG A 136 -9.76 -2.25 -5.02
CA ARG A 136 -8.65 -3.20 -4.86
C ARG A 136 -7.33 -2.63 -5.32
N THR A 137 -7.39 -1.79 -6.34
CA THR A 137 -6.23 -1.21 -7.01
C THR A 137 -6.25 0.31 -6.84
N ALA A 138 -5.08 0.87 -6.52
CA ALA A 138 -4.79 2.28 -6.65
C ALA A 138 -3.89 2.48 -7.86
N GLU A 139 -4.19 3.46 -8.71
CA GLU A 139 -3.38 3.80 -9.89
C GLU A 139 -2.99 5.27 -9.86
N LEU A 140 -1.81 5.57 -10.41
CA LEU A 140 -1.30 6.92 -10.63
C LEU A 140 -0.43 6.99 -11.89
N LEU A 141 -0.23 8.19 -12.42
CA LEU A 141 0.78 8.46 -13.44
C LEU A 141 1.96 9.21 -12.83
N ALA A 142 3.16 8.63 -12.94
CA ALA A 142 4.40 9.37 -12.75
C ALA A 142 4.72 10.13 -14.05
N ILE A 143 4.24 11.37 -14.16
CA ILE A 143 4.43 12.22 -15.34
C ILE A 143 5.93 12.40 -15.67
N ASN A 144 6.26 12.40 -16.96
CA ASN A 144 7.61 12.67 -17.45
C ASN A 144 7.77 14.10 -17.97
N ASP A 145 7.87 15.07 -17.05
CA ASP A 145 8.23 16.46 -17.40
C ASP A 145 9.72 16.60 -17.73
N SER A 146 10.57 15.79 -17.08
CA SER A 146 11.98 15.63 -17.43
C SER A 146 12.50 14.27 -16.95
N ASP A 147 13.43 13.67 -17.70
CA ASP A 147 13.94 12.32 -17.40
C ASP A 147 14.52 12.19 -16.00
N LEU A 148 15.13 13.25 -15.46
CA LEU A 148 15.70 13.22 -14.12
C LEU A 148 14.62 13.26 -13.04
N TYR A 149 13.61 14.12 -13.18
CA TYR A 149 12.48 14.18 -12.25
C TYR A 149 11.61 12.94 -12.34
N HIS A 150 11.33 12.48 -13.55
CA HIS A 150 10.58 11.27 -13.81
C HIS A 150 11.20 10.03 -13.13
N ARG A 151 12.51 9.81 -13.32
CA ARG A 151 13.23 8.70 -12.66
C ARG A 151 13.18 8.80 -11.13
N LYS A 152 13.20 10.02 -10.56
CA LYS A 152 13.06 10.22 -9.11
C LYS A 152 11.63 9.88 -8.64
N LEU A 153 10.60 10.32 -9.36
CA LEU A 153 9.20 10.02 -9.05
C LEU A 153 8.92 8.52 -9.11
N VAL A 154 9.33 7.84 -10.18
CA VAL A 154 9.14 6.38 -10.31
C VAL A 154 9.83 5.63 -9.17
N ARG A 155 11.07 6.00 -8.81
CA ARG A 155 11.78 5.38 -7.67
C ARG A 155 11.07 5.64 -6.34
N PHE A 156 10.56 6.86 -6.14
CA PHE A 156 9.80 7.21 -4.96
C PHE A 156 8.53 6.35 -4.83
N TYR A 157 7.71 6.29 -5.89
CA TYR A 157 6.48 5.50 -5.89
C TYR A 157 6.73 4.00 -5.73
N ARG A 158 7.81 3.47 -6.33
CA ARG A 158 8.27 2.09 -6.07
C ARG A 158 8.57 1.84 -4.59
N ARG A 159 9.31 2.76 -3.95
CA ARG A 159 9.66 2.63 -2.54
C ARG A 159 8.42 2.58 -1.65
N ILE A 160 7.39 3.37 -1.95
CA ILE A 160 6.16 3.39 -1.14
C ILE A 160 5.17 2.26 -1.45
N GLY A 161 5.36 1.52 -2.55
CA GLY A 161 4.64 0.27 -2.83
C GLY A 161 3.98 0.14 -4.20
N PHE A 162 4.09 1.15 -5.06
CA PHE A 162 3.57 1.08 -6.42
C PHE A 162 4.50 0.31 -7.36
N LYS A 163 3.94 -0.37 -8.35
CA LYS A 163 4.65 -1.12 -9.38
C LYS A 163 4.42 -0.44 -10.72
N ALA A 164 5.46 -0.30 -11.53
CA ALA A 164 5.32 0.23 -12.88
C ALA A 164 4.60 -0.81 -13.74
N VAL A 165 3.54 -0.39 -14.43
CA VAL A 165 2.67 -1.28 -15.22
C VAL A 165 2.83 -1.01 -16.71
N HIS A 166 2.84 0.27 -17.09
CA HIS A 166 2.90 0.67 -18.49
C HIS A 166 3.66 1.99 -18.63
N GLU A 167 4.51 2.09 -19.63
CA GLU A 167 5.15 3.35 -20.01
C GLU A 167 4.31 4.00 -21.12
N VAL A 168 3.67 5.12 -20.79
CA VAL A 168 2.84 5.89 -21.72
C VAL A 168 3.79 6.77 -22.52
N THR A 169 4.22 6.30 -23.69
CA THR A 169 5.16 7.01 -24.59
C THR A 169 4.47 7.93 -25.58
N GLY A 170 3.16 7.74 -25.81
CA GLY A 170 2.39 8.50 -26.80
C GLY A 170 2.58 8.01 -28.24
N SER A 171 3.22 6.86 -28.44
CA SER A 171 3.57 6.35 -29.77
C SER A 171 2.61 5.25 -30.28
N THR A 172 1.77 4.69 -29.42
CA THR A 172 0.76 3.69 -29.80
C THR A 172 -0.67 4.17 -29.61
N PHE A 173 -1.64 3.57 -30.32
CA PHE A 173 -3.07 3.86 -30.12
C PHE A 173 -3.54 3.64 -28.68
N GLY A 174 -2.95 2.69 -27.95
CA GLY A 174 -3.21 2.50 -26.52
C GLY A 174 -2.73 3.67 -25.66
N ASP A 175 -1.63 4.32 -26.06
CA ASP A 175 -1.12 5.49 -25.36
C ASP A 175 -2.01 6.72 -25.54
N LEU A 176 -2.73 6.86 -26.66
CA LEU A 176 -3.70 7.96 -26.81
C LEU A 176 -4.80 7.88 -25.74
N PHE A 177 -5.36 6.70 -25.48
CA PHE A 177 -6.36 6.52 -24.41
C PHE A 177 -5.76 6.80 -23.03
N HIS A 178 -4.52 6.37 -22.78
CA HIS A 178 -3.83 6.68 -21.54
C HIS A 178 -3.51 8.17 -21.38
N MET A 179 -3.12 8.86 -22.46
CA MET A 179 -2.91 10.31 -22.48
C MET A 179 -4.20 11.08 -22.28
N LEU A 180 -5.33 10.62 -22.81
CA LEU A 180 -6.65 11.21 -22.52
C LEU A 180 -7.03 11.04 -21.04
N VAL A 181 -6.69 9.91 -20.44
CA VAL A 181 -7.01 9.58 -19.05
C VAL A 181 -6.14 10.34 -18.06
N TRP A 182 -4.85 10.53 -18.36
CA TRP A 182 -3.84 11.08 -17.44
C TRP A 182 -3.31 12.46 -17.83
N GLY A 183 -3.63 12.96 -19.03
CA GLY A 183 -3.22 14.27 -19.52
C GLY A 183 -1.74 14.39 -19.94
N GLY A 184 -0.97 13.29 -20.00
CA GLY A 184 0.45 13.37 -20.33
C GLY A 184 1.18 12.03 -20.54
N ILE A 185 2.45 12.15 -20.88
CA ILE A 185 3.42 11.04 -21.03
C ILE A 185 4.01 10.74 -19.65
N GLY A 186 4.26 9.46 -19.37
CA GLY A 186 4.82 9.06 -18.07
C GLY A 186 4.75 7.57 -17.84
N THR A 187 5.05 7.15 -16.61
CA THR A 187 4.94 5.74 -16.22
C THR A 187 3.66 5.56 -15.41
N ARG A 188 2.72 4.79 -15.92
CA ARG A 188 1.55 4.34 -15.14
C ARG A 188 2.01 3.35 -14.09
N MET A 189 1.56 3.55 -12.86
CA MET A 189 1.90 2.70 -11.74
C MET A 189 0.66 2.29 -10.97
N ASP A 190 0.60 1.02 -10.59
CA ASP A 190 -0.50 0.44 -9.84
C ASP A 190 -0.01 -0.13 -8.51
N ALA A 191 -0.90 -0.20 -7.53
CA ALA A 191 -0.66 -0.83 -6.25
C ALA A 191 -1.93 -1.52 -5.75
N ASN A 192 -1.76 -2.62 -5.01
CA ASN A 192 -2.86 -3.20 -4.25
C ASN A 192 -3.10 -2.35 -2.99
N ILE A 193 -4.34 -1.92 -2.77
CA ILE A 193 -4.69 -1.00 -1.67
C ILE A 193 -4.44 -1.61 -0.29
N GLU A 194 -4.74 -2.89 -0.12
CA GLU A 194 -4.53 -3.62 1.13
C GLU A 194 -3.05 -3.75 1.46
N GLU A 195 -2.21 -4.09 0.47
CA GLU A 195 -0.76 -4.13 0.62
C GLU A 195 -0.19 -2.77 1.05
N LEU A 196 -0.70 -1.67 0.48
CA LEU A 196 -0.29 -0.32 0.87
C LEU A 196 -0.67 0.00 2.32
N LEU A 197 -1.89 -0.33 2.73
CA LEU A 197 -2.35 -0.10 4.10
C LEU A 197 -1.51 -0.87 5.13
N ILE A 198 -1.19 -2.15 4.85
CA ILE A 198 -0.30 -2.94 5.71
C ILE A 198 1.09 -2.31 5.76
N LYS A 199 1.65 -1.97 4.60
CA LYS A 199 3.02 -1.43 4.50
C LYS A 199 3.18 -0.12 5.25
N TRP A 200 2.15 0.73 5.24
CA TRP A 200 2.19 2.04 5.89
C TRP A 200 1.68 2.02 7.33
N CYS A 201 1.04 0.93 7.77
CA CYS A 201 0.46 0.75 9.09
C CYS A 201 1.42 1.13 10.24
N THR A 202 2.69 0.75 10.13
CA THR A 202 3.73 1.04 11.13
C THR A 202 3.95 2.53 11.40
N ARG A 203 3.45 3.42 10.53
CA ARG A 203 3.55 4.87 10.67
C ARG A 203 2.35 5.49 11.38
N PHE A 204 1.25 4.76 11.54
CA PHE A 204 -0.02 5.29 12.08
C PHE A 204 -0.48 4.58 13.34
N LYS A 205 0.10 3.41 13.66
CA LYS A 205 -0.07 2.80 14.97
C LYS A 205 0.78 3.57 15.96
N SER A 206 0.13 4.35 16.81
CA SER A 206 0.73 4.84 18.04
C SER A 206 1.20 3.63 18.85
N ASN A 207 2.43 3.63 19.36
CA ASN A 207 2.83 2.67 20.39
C ASN A 207 1.88 2.92 21.58
N ARG A 208 0.87 2.06 21.71
CA ARG A 208 0.06 1.98 22.93
C ARG A 208 0.91 1.38 24.04
#